data_AF-A0A255SXU0-F1
#
_entry.id   AF-A0A255SXU0-F1
#
_cell.length_a   1.000
_cell.length_b   1.000
_cell.length_c   1.000
_cell.angle_alpha   90.00
_cell.angle_beta   90.00
_cell.angle_gamma   90.00
#
_symmetry.space_group_name_H-M   'P 1'
#
loop_
_entity.id
_entity.type
_entity.pdbx_description
1 polymer ?
#
loop_
_entity_poly.entity_id
_entity_poly.type
_entity_poly.pdbx_seq_one_letter_code
_entity_poly.pdbx_strand_id
1 'polypeptide(L)'
;MVEAYVNENRLANVISHIGEVSFPKDTGKVLGMFCKDVLNDFLKEHGGKYSGLDKCEQKSLNKEVNKLCSVVLTKEYLSKR
;
A
#
# COMPACT_ATOMS: atom_id res chain seq x y z
N MET A 1 -9.22 -0.39 11.21
CA MET A 1 -8.31 -1.45 10.71
C MET A 1 -7.59 -0.90 9.49
N VAL A 2 -6.39 -1.39 9.18
CA VAL A 2 -5.54 -0.80 8.11
C VAL A 2 -6.19 -0.85 6.72
N GLU A 3 -7.15 -1.77 6.52
CA GLU A 3 -8.00 -1.89 5.33
C GLU A 3 -8.69 -0.57 4.93
N ALA A 4 -9.11 0.25 5.90
CA ALA A 4 -9.78 1.53 5.61
C ALA A 4 -8.89 2.53 4.87
N TYR A 5 -7.56 2.37 4.99
CA TYR A 5 -6.57 3.23 4.34
C TYR A 5 -6.17 2.73 2.95
N VAL A 6 -6.58 1.52 2.56
CA VAL A 6 -6.29 0.92 1.25
C VAL A 6 -7.47 1.15 0.32
N ASN A 7 -7.33 2.05 -0.65
CA ASN A 7 -8.39 2.34 -1.61
C ASN A 7 -7.84 2.73 -2.99
N GLU A 8 -8.74 2.69 -3.98
CA GLU A 8 -8.43 2.95 -5.41
C GLU A 8 -7.97 4.40 -5.63
N ASN A 9 -8.58 5.38 -4.94
CA ASN A 9 -8.21 6.78 -5.03
C ASN A 9 -6.76 7.01 -4.62
N ARG A 10 -6.28 6.35 -3.56
CA ARG A 10 -4.90 6.44 -3.13
C ARG A 10 -3.93 5.79 -4.10
N LEU A 11 -4.30 4.64 -4.66
CA LEU A 11 -3.51 4.02 -5.72
C LEU A 11 -3.37 4.96 -6.92
N ALA A 12 -4.45 5.63 -7.33
CA ALA A 12 -4.42 6.63 -8.39
C ALA A 12 -3.52 7.84 -8.03
N ASN A 13 -3.61 8.34 -6.79
CA ASN A 13 -2.73 9.41 -6.31
C ASN A 13 -1.25 9.01 -6.35
N VAL A 14 -0.92 7.78 -5.95
CA VAL A 14 0.44 7.25 -6.00
C VAL A 14 0.94 7.18 -7.44
N ILE A 15 0.13 6.66 -8.36
CA ILE A 15 0.47 6.61 -9.78
C ILE A 15 0.67 8.02 -10.35
N SER A 16 -0.21 8.97 -10.02
CA SER A 16 -0.08 10.37 -10.43
C SER A 16 1.22 11.01 -9.93
N HIS A 17 1.71 10.65 -8.74
CA HIS A 17 3.00 11.12 -8.22
C HIS A 17 4.21 10.44 -8.88
N ILE A 18 4.05 9.22 -9.36
CA ILE A 18 5.11 8.51 -10.10
C ILE A 18 5.24 9.08 -11.51
N GLY A 19 4.13 9.48 -12.13
CA GLY A 19 4.08 9.94 -13.51
C GLY A 19 3.83 8.76 -14.46
N GLU A 20 4.72 8.57 -15.45
CA GLU A 20 4.61 7.44 -16.36
C GLU A 20 4.90 6.11 -15.65
N VAL A 21 3.90 5.22 -15.68
CA VAL A 21 3.99 3.84 -15.19
C VAL A 21 3.60 2.87 -16.29
N SER A 22 4.42 1.84 -16.48
CA SER A 22 4.17 0.75 -17.42
C SER A 22 3.90 -0.55 -16.69
N PHE A 23 2.66 -1.04 -16.76
CA PHE A 23 2.31 -2.36 -16.24
C PHE A 23 2.61 -3.44 -17.29
N PRO A 24 3.14 -4.62 -16.89
CA PRO A 24 3.40 -5.08 -15.53
C PRO A 24 4.79 -4.71 -14.96
N LYS A 25 5.67 -4.08 -15.74
CA LYS A 25 7.07 -3.80 -15.38
C LYS A 25 7.21 -3.00 -14.07
N ASP A 26 6.38 -1.99 -13.87
CA ASP A 26 6.44 -1.10 -12.71
C ASP A 26 5.57 -1.55 -11.52
N THR A 27 4.94 -2.73 -11.61
CA THR A 27 4.05 -3.26 -10.56
C THR A 27 4.72 -3.26 -9.19
N GLY A 28 5.95 -3.74 -9.08
CA GLY A 28 6.67 -3.78 -7.81
C GLY A 28 6.97 -2.39 -7.24
N LYS A 29 7.26 -1.41 -8.11
CA LYS A 29 7.50 -0.02 -7.73
C LYS A 29 6.20 0.63 -7.22
N VAL A 30 5.12 0.51 -8.00
CA VAL A 30 3.80 1.06 -7.65
C VAL A 30 3.30 0.43 -6.35
N LEU A 31 3.39 -0.90 -6.22
CA LEU A 31 2.99 -1.61 -5.00
C LEU A 31 3.79 -1.12 -3.79
N GLY A 32 5.11 -1.01 -3.90
CA GLY A 32 5.95 -0.54 -2.82
C GLY A 32 5.64 0.89 -2.39
N MET A 33 5.39 1.79 -3.34
CA MET A 33 4.99 3.17 -3.05
C MET A 33 3.60 3.24 -2.43
N PHE A 34 2.66 2.41 -2.92
CA PHE A 34 1.31 2.36 -2.38
C PHE A 34 1.28 1.82 -0.95
N CYS A 35 2.01 0.73 -0.66
CA CYS A 35 2.15 0.22 0.71
C CYS A 35 2.75 1.26 1.67
N LYS A 36 3.78 1.99 1.22
CA LYS A 36 4.40 3.05 2.02
C LYS A 36 3.44 4.21 2.29
N ASP A 37 2.72 4.64 1.27
CA ASP A 37 1.69 5.68 1.39
C ASP A 37 0.66 5.24 2.45
N VAL A 38 0.11 4.04 2.30
CA VAL A 38 -0.87 3.44 3.24
C VAL A 38 -0.35 3.40 4.67
N LEU A 39 0.83 2.83 4.87
CA LEU A 39 1.45 2.74 6.19
C LEU A 39 1.68 4.12 6.78
N ASN A 40 2.26 5.07 6.03
CA ASN A 40 2.52 6.40 6.55
C ASN A 40 1.25 7.08 7.07
N ASP A 41 0.13 6.92 6.38
CA ASP A 41 -1.13 7.53 6.78
C ASP A 41 -1.73 6.84 8.01
N PHE A 42 -1.72 5.51 8.04
CA PHE A 42 -2.10 4.73 9.22
C PHE A 42 -1.25 5.10 10.45
N LEU A 43 0.06 5.33 10.24
CA LEU A 43 1.00 5.69 11.30
C LEU A 43 0.87 7.14 11.77
N LYS A 44 0.22 8.05 11.04
CA LYS A 44 -0.06 9.40 11.58
C LYS A 44 -1.02 9.32 12.76
N GLU A 45 -2.01 8.42 12.68
CA GLU A 45 -3.04 8.26 13.71
C GLU A 45 -2.68 7.19 14.76
N HIS A 46 -1.84 6.21 14.38
CA HIS A 46 -1.48 5.08 15.22
C HIS A 46 0.03 4.95 15.52
N GLY A 47 0.85 5.92 15.09
CA GLY A 47 2.32 5.83 15.13
C GLY A 47 2.89 5.61 16.53
N GLY A 48 2.31 6.26 17.55
CA GLY A 48 2.71 6.03 18.95
C GLY A 48 2.48 4.59 19.42
N LYS A 49 1.43 3.92 18.92
CA LYS A 49 1.16 2.50 19.20
C LYS A 49 2.08 1.60 18.37
N TYR A 50 2.36 1.97 17.12
CA TYR A 50 3.23 1.22 16.23
C TYR A 50 4.70 1.20 16.66
N SER A 51 5.23 2.31 17.18
CA SER A 51 6.59 2.35 17.73
C SER A 51 6.77 1.46 18.96
N GLY A 52 5.67 1.13 19.65
CA GLY A 52 5.66 0.17 20.76
C GLY A 52 5.44 -1.29 20.35
N LEU A 53 5.11 -1.56 19.08
CA LEU A 53 4.95 -2.93 18.57
C LEU A 53 6.31 -3.62 18.42
N ASP A 54 6.35 -4.92 18.72
CA ASP A 54 7.52 -5.73 18.45
C ASP A 54 7.77 -5.87 16.93
N LYS A 55 9.01 -6.18 16.54
CA LYS A 55 9.37 -6.42 15.13
C LYS A 55 8.48 -7.47 14.47
N CYS A 56 8.02 -8.48 15.20
CA CYS A 56 7.10 -9.49 14.68
C CYS A 56 5.73 -8.88 14.31
N GLU A 57 5.21 -8.00 15.14
CA GLU A 57 3.91 -7.36 14.94
C GLU A 57 3.98 -6.34 13.79
N GLN A 58 5.05 -5.54 13.74
CA GLN A 58 5.32 -4.63 12.62
C GLN A 58 5.41 -5.40 11.29
N LYS A 59 6.08 -6.56 11.29
CA LYS A 59 6.19 -7.43 10.11
C LYS A 59 4.84 -8.00 9.68
N SER A 60 3.99 -8.39 10.65
CA SER A 60 2.63 -8.87 10.38
C SER A 60 1.77 -7.78 9.74
N LEU A 61 1.79 -6.55 10.29
CA LEU A 61 1.07 -5.42 9.69
C LEU A 61 1.55 -5.14 8.25
N ASN A 62 2.88 -5.10 8.04
CA ASN A 62 3.43 -4.88 6.71
C ASN A 62 3.01 -5.97 5.71
N LYS A 63 2.91 -7.22 6.16
CA LYS A 63 2.44 -8.33 5.32
C LYS A 63 0.96 -8.17 4.96
N GLU A 64 0.14 -7.73 5.91
CA GLU A 64 -1.27 -7.45 5.71
C GLU A 64 -1.49 -6.29 4.72
N VAL A 65 -0.78 -5.18 4.91
CA VAL A 65 -0.82 -4.04 3.98
C VAL A 65 -0.40 -4.45 2.58
N ASN A 66 0.70 -5.19 2.43
CA ASN A 66 1.13 -5.68 1.13
C ASN A 66 0.08 -6.56 0.45
N LYS A 67 -0.58 -7.46 1.21
CA LYS A 67 -1.65 -8.29 0.67
C LYS A 67 -2.80 -7.44 0.16
N LEU A 68 -3.29 -6.49 0.96
CA LEU A 68 -4.42 -5.62 0.60
C LEU A 68 -4.08 -4.73 -0.61
N CYS A 69 -2.92 -4.09 -0.61
CA CYS A 69 -2.48 -3.23 -1.70
C CYS A 69 -2.31 -4.03 -3.00
N SER A 70 -1.78 -5.26 -2.92
CA SER A 70 -1.61 -6.14 -4.08
C SER A 70 -2.96 -6.54 -4.70
N VAL A 71 -3.97 -6.83 -3.86
CA VAL A 71 -5.33 -7.13 -4.34
C VAL A 71 -5.92 -5.95 -5.11
N VAL A 72 -5.84 -4.73 -4.55
CA VAL A 72 -6.38 -3.54 -5.22
C VAL A 72 -5.63 -3.22 -6.51
N LEU A 73 -4.29 -3.25 -6.48
CA LEU A 73 -3.47 -3.01 -7.68
C LEU A 73 -3.77 -4.02 -8.78
N THR A 74 -3.86 -5.30 -8.41
CA THR A 74 -4.16 -6.36 -9.37
C THR A 74 -5.54 -6.16 -9.97
N LYS A 75 -6.56 -5.90 -9.14
CA LYS A 75 -7.93 -5.64 -9.60
C LYS A 75 -7.99 -4.48 -10.60
N GLU A 76 -7.35 -3.35 -10.29
CA GLU A 76 -7.47 -2.14 -11.10
C GLU A 76 -6.63 -2.16 -12.38
N TYR A 77 -5.41 -2.70 -12.33
CA TYR A 77 -4.42 -2.54 -13.41
C TYR A 77 -3.93 -3.84 -14.04
N LEU A 78 -4.13 -5.00 -13.42
CA LEU A 78 -3.63 -6.29 -13.94
C LEU A 78 -4.75 -7.28 -14.32
N SER A 79 -5.94 -7.15 -13.73
CA SER A 79 -7.07 -8.08 -13.93
C SER A 79 -8.05 -7.65 -15.02
N LYS A 80 -7.90 -6.47 -15.63
CA LYS A 80 -8.72 -6.01 -16.77
C LYS A 80 -8.31 -6.62 -18.12
N ARG A 81 -7.88 -7.88 -18.14
CA ARG A 81 -7.61 -8.63 -19.38
C ARG A 81 -8.82 -9.45 -19.80
#